data_AF-D4S176-F1
#
_entry.id   AF-D4S176-F1
#
_cell.length_a   1.000
_cell.length_b   1.000
_cell.length_c   1.000
_cell.angle_alpha   90.00
_cell.angle_beta   90.00
_cell.angle_gamma   90.00
#
_symmetry.space_group_name_H-M   'P 1'
#
loop_
_entity.id
_entity.type
_entity.pdbx_description
1 polymer ?
#
loop_
_entity_poly.entity_id
_entity_poly.type
_entity_poly.pdbx_seq_one_letter_code
_entity_poly.pdbx_strand_id
1 'polypeptide(L)' 'MKETVKKETLREDNRDPKAFETGNNNEKILQLSKEGKSNVEIAKELGLGIGEVKLVIDLFKGGK' A
#
# COMPACT_ATOMS: atom_id res chain seq x y z
N MET A 1 -40.71 -7.91 23.10
CA MET A 1 -40.01 -6.64 23.36
C MET A 1 -38.62 -6.94 23.92
N LYS A 2 -37.67 -6.01 23.71
CA LYS A 2 -36.19 -6.08 23.82
C LYS A 2 -35.55 -6.57 22.50
N GLU A 3 -35.30 -5.72 21.49
CA GLU A 3 -34.18 -4.74 21.39
C GLU A 3 -32.82 -5.44 21.69
N THR A 4 -31.85 -5.53 20.79
CA THR A 4 -30.87 -4.46 20.44
C THR A 4 -29.93 -5.02 19.34
N VAL A 5 -29.97 -4.55 18.08
CA VAL A 5 -29.03 -3.59 17.42
C VAL A 5 -27.53 -4.00 17.37
N LYS A 6 -27.03 -4.12 16.12
CA LYS A 6 -25.63 -3.95 15.60
C LYS A 6 -24.51 -4.86 16.13
N LYS A 7 -23.95 -5.66 15.21
CA LYS A 7 -22.52 -6.00 15.19
C LYS A 7 -22.06 -5.86 13.74
N GLU A 8 -21.81 -4.63 13.31
CA GLU A 8 -20.46 -4.06 13.25
C GLU A 8 -19.65 -4.78 12.17
N THR A 9 -19.45 -4.07 11.06
CA THR A 9 -18.59 -4.45 9.95
C THR A 9 -17.18 -4.71 10.47
N LEU A 10 -16.85 -5.98 10.68
CA LEU A 10 -15.47 -6.43 10.79
C LEU A 10 -14.82 -6.19 9.42
N ARG A 11 -14.25 -5.00 9.23
CA ARG A 11 -13.20 -4.84 8.24
C ARG A 11 -12.04 -5.62 8.81
N GLU A 12 -11.84 -6.84 8.31
CA GLU A 12 -10.62 -7.60 8.51
C GLU A 12 -9.48 -6.72 8.00
N ASP A 13 -8.91 -5.96 8.91
CA ASP A 13 -7.66 -5.26 8.74
C ASP A 13 -6.58 -6.34 8.69
N ASN A 14 -6.49 -6.99 7.52
CA ASN A 14 -5.41 -7.87 7.11
C ASN A 14 -4.15 -7.02 6.87
N ARG A 15 -3.73 -6.20 7.85
CA ARG A 15 -2.42 -5.57 7.83
C ARG A 15 -1.39 -6.67 8.01
N ASP A 16 -0.90 -7.16 6.89
CA ASP A 16 0.19 -8.13 6.83
C ASP A 16 1.39 -7.56 7.63
N PRO A 17 1.91 -8.29 8.64
CA PRO A 17 2.98 -7.78 9.50
C PRO A 17 4.32 -7.60 8.77
N LYS A 18 4.41 -7.85 7.45
CA LYS A 18 5.59 -7.56 6.63
C LYS A 18 5.77 -6.09 6.25
N ALA A 19 4.87 -5.19 6.67
CA ALA A 19 4.87 -3.78 6.27
C ALA A 19 6.11 -2.93 6.70
N PHE A 20 7.15 -3.50 7.31
CA PHE A 20 8.31 -2.76 7.82
C PHE A 20 9.67 -3.12 7.20
N GLU A 21 9.72 -3.82 6.07
CA GLU A 21 10.94 -3.92 5.24
C GLU A 21 11.07 -2.68 4.32
N THR A 22 11.00 -1.47 4.91
CA THR A 22 10.87 -0.18 4.21
C THR A 22 12.07 0.14 3.30
N GLY A 23 13.24 -0.44 3.58
CA GLY A 23 14.44 -0.27 2.74
C GLY A 23 14.30 -0.94 1.36
N ASN A 24 13.98 -2.24 1.34
CA ASN A 24 13.89 -3.02 0.09
C ASN A 24 12.70 -2.61 -0.77
N ASN A 25 11.58 -2.25 -0.12
CA ASN A 25 10.36 -1.88 -0.81
C ASN A 25 10.52 -0.60 -1.62
N ASN A 26 11.23 0.41 -1.11
CA ASN A 26 11.47 1.65 -1.84
C ASN A 26 12.27 1.41 -3.13
N GLU A 27 13.34 0.62 -3.06
CA GLU A 27 14.14 0.26 -4.24
C GLU A 27 13.32 -0.51 -5.28
N LYS A 28 12.51 -1.49 -4.85
CA LYS A 28 11.61 -2.23 -5.74
C LYS A 28 10.54 -1.35 -6.37
N ILE A 29 9.92 -0.45 -5.62
CA ILE A 29 8.95 0.52 -6.15
C ILE A 29 9.59 1.33 -7.28
N LEU A 30 10.80 1.84 -7.05
CA LEU A 30 11.52 2.64 -8.06
C LEU A 30 11.93 1.81 -9.27
N GLN A 31 12.39 0.57 -9.09
CA GLN A 31 12.73 -0.32 -10.19
C GLN A 31 11.50 -0.62 -11.05
N LEU A 32 10.41 -1.08 -10.45
CA LEU A 32 9.17 -1.42 -11.17
C LEU A 32 8.54 -0.20 -11.85
N SER A 33 8.64 0.99 -11.22
CA SER A 33 8.21 2.24 -11.85
C SER A 33 9.06 2.62 -13.06
N LYS A 34 10.39 2.39 -13.01
CA LYS A 34 11.29 2.58 -14.15
C LYS A 34 11.03 1.59 -15.29
N GLU A 35 10.59 0.38 -14.96
CA GLU A 35 10.13 -0.63 -15.94
C GLU A 35 8.79 -0.26 -16.60
N GLY A 36 8.12 0.79 -16.14
CA GLY A 36 6.87 1.29 -16.71
C GLY A 36 5.60 0.68 -16.10
N LYS A 37 5.71 -0.09 -15.01
CA LYS A 37 4.53 -0.61 -14.30
C LYS A 37 3.73 0.51 -13.66
N SER A 38 2.41 0.33 -13.62
CA SER A 38 1.50 1.28 -12.98
C SER A 38 1.60 1.19 -11.45
N ASN A 39 1.33 2.29 -10.74
CA ASN A 39 1.35 2.32 -9.26
C ASN A 39 0.42 1.25 -8.63
N VAL A 40 -0.69 0.94 -9.30
CA VAL A 40 -1.65 -0.11 -8.88
C VAL A 40 -1.03 -1.51 -8.97
N GLU A 41 -0.26 -1.78 -10.02
CA GLU A 41 0.40 -3.07 -10.24
C GLU A 41 1.51 -3.28 -9.21
N ILE A 42 2.33 -2.23 -8.98
CA ILE A 42 3.39 -2.22 -7.97
C ILE A 42 2.81 -2.46 -6.57
N ALA A 43 1.72 -1.78 -6.23
CA ALA A 43 1.03 -1.94 -4.95
C ALA A 43 0.55 -3.38 -4.74
N LYS A 44 -0.04 -4.00 -5.77
CA LYS A 44 -0.49 -5.40 -5.71
C LYS A 44 0.66 -6.38 -5.60
N GLU A 45 1.73 -6.16 -6.35
CA GLU A 45 2.90 -7.05 -6.40
C GLU A 45 3.71 -7.04 -5.09
N LEU A 46 3.78 -5.88 -4.44
CA LEU A 46 4.51 -5.70 -3.18
C LEU A 46 3.64 -5.80 -1.92
N GLY A 47 2.32 -5.94 -2.06
CA GLY A 47 1.40 -5.94 -0.93
C GLY A 47 1.34 -4.60 -0.18
N LEU A 48 1.53 -3.49 -0.91
CA LEU A 48 1.60 -2.14 -0.36
C LEU A 48 0.34 -1.34 -0.69
N GLY A 49 0.10 -0.26 0.06
CA GLY A 49 -0.91 0.73 -0.30
C GLY A 49 -0.49 1.52 -1.55
N ILE A 50 -1.45 1.81 -2.44
CA ILE A 50 -1.21 2.68 -3.62
C ILE A 50 -0.68 4.06 -3.20
N GLY A 51 -1.14 4.57 -2.06
CA GLY A 51 -0.65 5.84 -1.49
C GLY A 51 0.82 5.79 -1.11
N GLU A 52 1.30 4.66 -0.57
CA GLU A 52 2.72 4.47 -0.22
C GLU A 52 3.59 4.43 -1.48
N VAL A 53 3.16 3.66 -2.49
CA VAL A 53 3.83 3.59 -3.79
C VAL A 53 3.94 4.98 -4.44
N LYS A 54 2.82 5.73 -4.46
CA LYS A 54 2.79 7.08 -5.02
C LYS A 54 3.72 8.02 -4.23
N LEU A 55 3.70 7.96 -2.90
CA LEU A 55 4.54 8.80 -2.04
C LEU A 55 6.03 8.56 -2.32
N VAL A 56 6.46 7.30 -2.39
CA VAL A 56 7.86 6.96 -2.71
C VAL A 56 8.25 7.49 -4.09
N ILE A 57 7.42 7.25 -5.11
CA ILE A 57 7.69 7.74 -6.46
C ILE A 57 7.80 9.27 -6.50
N ASP A 58 6.87 9.98 -5.85
CA ASP A 58 6.85 11.44 -5.82
C ASP A 58 8.05 12.03 -5.08
N LEU A 59 8.44 11.43 -3.94
CA LEU A 59 9.63 11.86 -3.18
C LEU A 59 10.92 11.70 -4.00
N PHE A 60 11.08 10.59 -4.73
CA PHE A 60 12.28 10.32 -5.52
C PHE A 60 12.32 11.02 -6.88
N LYS A 61 11.17 11.33 -7.49
CA LYS A 61 11.11 12.11 -8.74
C LYS A 61 11.26 13.62 -8.51
N GLY A 62 11.48 14.05 -7.27
CA GLY A 62 11.65 15.45 -6.89
C GLY A 62 10.32 16.16 -6.86
N GLY A 63 9.48 15.79 -5.88
CA GLY A 63 8.14 16.35 -5.63
C GLY A 63 8.06 17.82 -6.05
N LYS A 64 7.18 18.09 -7.03
CA LYS A 64 6.93 19.45 -7.51
C LYS A 64 6.36 20.32 -6.39
#